data_AF-A0A259H7U6-F1
#
_entry.id   AF-A0A259H7U6-F1
#
_cell.length_a   1.000
_cell.length_b   1.000
_cell.length_c   1.000
_cell.angle_alpha   90.00
_cell.angle_beta   90.00
_cell.angle_gamma   90.00
#
_symmetry.space_group_name_H-M   'P 1'
#
loop_
_entity.id
_entity.type
_entity.pdbx_description
1 polymer ?
#
loop_
_entity_poly.entity_id
_entity_poly.type
_entity_poly.pdbx_seq_one_letter_code
_entity_poly.pdbx_strand_id
1 'polypeptide(L)'
;GIAADKNEAKITLTRIADRPGAVAAIFGPLAAANINVDMIIQNIAKDRGETDVTFTVPISDLARTQALLEERKDTIGYYRMLANSKVAKITVVGVGMRSHAGVAATMFRALADRGINIQAITTSEIKVSVLIDEDETELAVRVLHTAYELDSE
;
A
#
# COMPACT_ATOMS: atom_id res chain seq x y z
N GLY A 1 9.37 11.12 -12.32
CA GLY A 1 10.28 10.87 -11.19
C GLY A 1 9.88 9.59 -10.47
N ILE A 2 10.86 8.82 -9.98
CA ILE A 2 10.64 7.56 -9.26
C ILE A 2 11.15 7.74 -7.84
N ALA A 3 10.35 7.33 -6.86
CA ALA A 3 10.74 7.31 -5.45
C ALA A 3 10.54 5.90 -4.88
N ALA A 4 11.44 5.51 -3.98
CA ALA A 4 11.34 4.26 -3.23
C ALA A 4 11.39 4.56 -1.73
N ASP A 5 10.55 3.88 -0.97
CA ASP A 5 10.48 3.99 0.48
C ASP A 5 10.46 2.58 1.09
N LYS A 6 11.49 2.26 1.88
CA LYS A 6 11.64 1.00 2.61
C LYS A 6 11.15 1.12 4.07
N ASN A 7 10.71 2.29 4.51
CA ASN A 7 10.29 2.53 5.89
C ASN A 7 8.78 2.33 6.05
N GLU A 8 8.21 1.30 5.41
CA GLU A 8 6.79 1.01 5.42
C GLU A 8 6.54 -0.40 5.95
N ALA A 9 5.54 -0.54 6.82
CA ALA A 9 5.00 -1.82 7.24
C ALA A 9 3.56 -1.93 6.76
N LYS A 10 3.26 -3.02 6.04
CA LYS A 10 1.92 -3.34 5.55
C LYS A 10 1.12 -4.07 6.62
N ILE A 11 -0.10 -3.61 6.89
CA ILE A 11 -1.05 -4.27 7.78
C ILE A 11 -2.34 -4.55 7.00
N THR A 12 -2.88 -5.76 7.10
CA THR A 12 -4.16 -6.15 6.50
C THR A 12 -5.08 -6.70 7.59
N LEU A 13 -6.23 -6.07 7.77
CA LEU A 13 -7.33 -6.56 8.57
C LEU A 13 -8.35 -7.23 7.65
N THR A 14 -8.58 -8.53 7.84
CA THR A 14 -9.45 -9.28 6.93
C THR A 14 -10.87 -9.41 7.44
N ARG A 15 -11.84 -9.51 6.52
CA ARG A 15 -13.27 -9.72 6.81
C ARG A 15 -13.86 -8.65 7.74
N ILE A 16 -13.51 -7.39 7.49
CA ILE A 16 -14.18 -6.25 8.08
C ILE A 16 -15.60 -6.18 7.49
N ALA A 17 -16.60 -6.00 8.35
CA ALA A 17 -17.99 -5.79 7.90
C ALA A 17 -18.10 -4.53 7.02
N ASP A 18 -18.68 -4.67 5.83
CA ASP A 18 -18.87 -3.56 4.89
C ASP A 18 -20.11 -2.73 5.28
N ARG A 19 -19.91 -1.88 6.29
CA ARG A 19 -20.94 -0.98 6.82
C ARG A 19 -20.35 0.37 7.21
N PRO A 20 -21.19 1.43 7.24
CA PRO A 20 -20.75 2.73 7.73
C PRO A 20 -20.10 2.64 9.11
N GLY A 21 -18.97 3.33 9.27
CA GLY A 21 -18.21 3.39 10.53
C GLY A 21 -17.18 2.27 10.75
N ALA A 22 -17.21 1.17 9.98
CA ALA A 22 -16.25 0.07 10.17
C ALA A 22 -14.79 0.53 9.97
N VAL A 23 -14.54 1.29 8.90
CA VAL A 23 -13.23 1.87 8.61
C VAL A 23 -12.84 2.95 9.62
N ALA A 24 -13.81 3.73 10.11
CA ALA A 24 -13.57 4.75 11.14
C ALA A 24 -13.14 4.12 12.48
N ALA A 25 -13.66 2.94 12.82
CA ALA A 25 -13.25 2.19 14.01
C ALA A 25 -11.79 1.72 13.94
N ILE A 26 -11.21 1.61 12.75
CA ILE A 26 -9.78 1.30 12.52
C ILE A 26 -8.95 2.59 12.67
N PHE A 27 -9.24 3.61 11.87
CA PHE A 27 -8.35 4.76 11.72
C PHE A 27 -8.51 5.85 12.79
N GLY A 28 -9.68 5.97 13.42
CA GLY A 28 -9.89 6.92 14.52
C GLY A 28 -8.92 6.69 15.69
N PRO A 29 -8.80 5.46 16.21
CA PRO A 29 -7.82 5.12 17.23
C PRO A 29 -6.36 5.34 16.82
N LEU A 30 -5.99 5.02 15.58
CA LEU A 30 -4.63 5.24 15.07
C LEU A 30 -4.28 6.74 15.07
N ALA A 31 -5.20 7.59 14.61
CA ALA A 31 -5.05 9.04 14.65
C ALA A 31 -4.95 9.56 16.09
N ALA A 32 -5.79 9.08 17.01
CA ALA A 32 -5.73 9.46 18.43
C ALA A 32 -4.41 9.04 19.11
N ALA A 33 -3.76 7.98 18.63
CA ALA A 33 -2.45 7.53 19.08
C ALA A 33 -1.28 8.22 18.35
N ASN A 34 -1.55 9.18 17.44
CA ASN A 34 -0.55 9.84 16.60
C ASN A 34 0.30 8.83 15.81
N ILE A 35 -0.37 7.86 15.17
CA ILE A 35 0.21 6.91 14.23
C ILE A 35 -0.11 7.39 12.82
N ASN A 36 0.92 7.67 12.03
CA ASN A 36 0.75 8.08 10.64
C ASN A 36 0.42 6.87 9.76
N VAL A 37 -0.58 7.04 8.90
CA VAL A 37 -0.98 6.07 7.88
C VAL A 37 -0.70 6.66 6.52
N ASP A 38 -0.07 5.90 5.62
CA ASP A 38 0.20 6.34 4.24
C ASP A 38 -0.77 5.72 3.23
N MET A 39 -0.55 4.47 2.83
CA MET A 39 -1.43 3.81 1.87
C MET A 39 -2.67 3.30 2.59
N ILE A 40 -3.87 3.51 2.01
CA ILE A 40 -5.12 2.84 2.42
C ILE A 40 -5.71 2.16 1.19
N ILE A 41 -5.99 0.87 1.32
CA ILE A 41 -6.47 -0.01 0.26
C ILE A 41 -7.65 -0.81 0.81
N GLN A 42 -8.82 -0.52 0.26
CA GLN A 42 -10.03 -1.31 0.45
C GLN A 42 -10.61 -1.54 -0.93
N ASN A 43 -10.72 -2.80 -1.32
CA ASN A 43 -11.45 -3.15 -2.53
C ASN A 43 -12.95 -3.33 -2.20
N ILE A 44 -13.80 -3.28 -3.22
CA ILE A 44 -15.23 -3.49 -3.07
C ILE A 44 -15.47 -4.87 -2.43
N ALA A 45 -16.35 -4.92 -1.43
CA ALA A 45 -16.69 -6.15 -0.73
C ALA A 45 -17.14 -7.23 -1.73
N LYS A 46 -16.75 -8.48 -1.46
CA LYS A 46 -17.30 -9.63 -2.18
C LYS A 46 -18.70 -9.92 -1.66
N ASP A 47 -19.46 -10.76 -2.35
CA ASP A 47 -20.89 -11.12 -2.14
C ASP A 47 -21.37 -11.38 -0.69
N ARG A 48 -20.47 -11.44 0.30
CA ARG A 48 -20.72 -11.70 1.71
C ARG A 48 -20.82 -10.46 2.61
N GLY A 49 -20.72 -9.24 2.07
CA GLY A 49 -20.79 -8.00 2.88
C GLY A 49 -19.58 -7.81 3.81
N GLU A 50 -18.45 -8.42 3.44
CA GLU A 50 -17.17 -8.32 4.14
C GLU A 50 -16.08 -7.88 3.14
N THR A 51 -15.13 -7.11 3.63
CA THR A 51 -13.96 -6.67 2.85
C THR A 51 -12.67 -6.76 3.67
N ASP A 52 -11.54 -6.71 3.00
CA ASP A 52 -10.23 -6.60 3.63
C ASP A 52 -9.77 -5.15 3.54
N VAL A 53 -9.28 -4.62 4.66
CA VAL A 53 -8.68 -3.27 4.74
C VAL A 53 -7.19 -3.44 4.91
N THR A 54 -6.42 -3.01 3.92
CA THR A 54 -4.97 -2.97 3.97
C THR A 54 -4.49 -1.53 4.07
N PHE A 55 -3.50 -1.27 4.91
CA PHE A 55 -2.88 0.04 5.00
C PHE A 55 -1.40 -0.09 5.36
N THR A 56 -0.65 1.01 5.26
CA THR A 56 0.74 1.05 5.68
C THR A 56 0.99 2.11 6.76
N VAL A 57 1.96 1.82 7.62
CA VAL A 57 2.46 2.70 8.68
C VAL A 57 4.00 2.67 8.66
N PRO A 58 4.70 3.67 9.23
CA PRO A 58 6.12 3.58 9.45
C PRO A 58 6.51 2.29 10.21
N ILE A 59 7.63 1.66 9.85
CA ILE A 59 8.09 0.43 10.54
C ILE A 59 8.23 0.65 12.04
N SER A 60 8.67 1.85 12.46
CA SER A 60 8.78 2.25 13.86
C SER A 60 7.45 2.23 14.62
N ASP A 61 6.33 2.37 13.92
CA ASP A 61 4.98 2.37 14.50
C ASP A 61 4.30 1.00 14.46
N LEU A 62 4.90 -0.01 13.80
CA LEU A 62 4.26 -1.31 13.56
C LEU A 62 3.81 -1.99 14.84
N ALA A 63 4.70 -2.16 15.82
CA ALA A 63 4.40 -2.87 17.07
C ALA A 63 3.28 -2.18 17.86
N ARG A 64 3.33 -0.83 17.92
CA ARG A 64 2.31 -0.01 18.59
C ARG A 64 0.97 -0.11 17.88
N THR A 65 0.98 -0.12 16.55
CA THR A 65 -0.21 -0.28 15.71
C THR A 65 -0.87 -1.64 15.93
N GLN A 66 -0.09 -2.73 15.93
CA GLN A 66 -0.59 -4.07 16.18
C GLN A 66 -1.21 -4.21 17.57
N ALA A 67 -0.53 -3.70 18.62
CA ALA A 67 -1.05 -3.76 19.97
C ALA A 67 -2.41 -3.03 20.11
N LEU A 68 -2.51 -1.81 19.54
CA LEU A 68 -3.73 -1.02 19.57
C LEU A 68 -4.89 -1.67 18.80
N LEU A 69 -4.60 -2.30 17.66
CA LEU A 69 -5.61 -3.00 16.87
C LEU A 69 -6.04 -4.32 17.51
N GLU A 70 -5.15 -5.03 18.22
CA GLU A 70 -5.53 -6.23 18.96
C GLU A 70 -6.41 -5.88 20.16
N GLU A 71 -6.09 -4.82 20.91
CA GLU A 71 -6.93 -4.30 22.01
C GLU A 71 -8.35 -3.96 21.54
N ARG A 72 -8.49 -3.49 20.28
CA ARG A 72 -9.76 -3.05 19.71
C ARG A 72 -10.44 -4.07 18.81
N LYS A 73 -9.94 -5.31 18.78
CA LYS A 73 -10.39 -6.36 17.86
C LYS A 73 -11.89 -6.58 17.90
N ASP A 74 -12.49 -6.66 19.08
CA ASP A 74 -13.94 -6.88 19.24
C ASP A 74 -14.78 -5.70 18.74
N THR A 75 -14.25 -4.48 18.87
CA THR A 75 -14.93 -3.27 18.39
C THR A 75 -14.84 -3.14 16.87
N ILE A 76 -13.67 -3.46 16.30
CA ILE A 76 -13.41 -3.38 14.86
C ILE A 76 -14.07 -4.57 14.12
N GLY A 77 -14.04 -5.76 14.71
CA GLY A 77 -14.65 -6.98 14.18
C GLY A 77 -13.87 -7.64 13.04
N TYR A 78 -12.55 -7.51 12.97
CA TYR A 78 -11.75 -8.23 11.96
C TYR A 78 -11.53 -9.69 12.34
N TYR A 79 -11.43 -10.57 11.33
CA TYR A 79 -11.17 -11.98 11.53
C TYR A 79 -9.70 -12.28 11.88
N ARG A 80 -8.76 -11.70 11.13
CA ARG A 80 -7.31 -11.79 11.38
C ARG A 80 -6.62 -10.49 10.97
N MET A 81 -5.52 -10.21 11.66
CA MET A 81 -4.55 -9.18 11.29
C MET A 81 -3.31 -9.84 10.71
N LEU A 82 -2.91 -9.40 9.52
CA LEU A 82 -1.65 -9.80 8.87
C LEU A 82 -0.74 -8.58 8.85
N ALA A 83 0.54 -8.77 9.16
CA ALA A 83 1.53 -7.70 9.13
C ALA A 83 2.78 -8.16 8.38
N ASN A 84 3.37 -7.26 7.61
CA ASN A 84 4.64 -7.46 6.93
C ASN A 84 5.48 -6.17 6.93
N SER A 85 6.64 -6.19 7.58
CA SER A 85 7.62 -5.10 7.58
C SER A 85 8.68 -5.22 6.47
N LYS A 86 8.63 -6.31 5.68
CA LYS A 86 9.50 -6.57 4.53
C LYS A 86 8.78 -6.21 3.24
N VAL A 87 8.49 -4.92 3.09
CA VAL A 87 7.90 -4.35 1.89
C VAL A 87 8.58 -3.04 1.52
N ALA A 88 8.58 -2.71 0.24
CA ALA A 88 8.97 -1.39 -0.23
C ALA A 88 7.85 -0.78 -1.06
N LYS A 89 7.64 0.53 -0.87
CA LYS A 89 6.72 1.35 -1.65
C LYS A 89 7.49 2.02 -2.78
N ILE A 90 7.18 1.63 -4.01
CA ILE A 90 7.72 2.29 -5.20
C ILE A 90 6.66 3.20 -5.78
N THR A 91 7.02 4.45 -6.03
CA THR A 91 6.11 5.49 -6.49
C THR A 91 6.64 6.10 -7.77
N VAL A 92 5.80 6.10 -8.80
CA VAL A 92 6.02 6.85 -10.03
C VAL A 92 5.16 8.11 -9.99
N VAL A 93 5.80 9.27 -10.11
CA VAL A 93 5.13 10.57 -10.21
C VAL A 93 5.31 11.14 -11.61
N GLY A 94 4.20 11.58 -12.22
CA GLY A 94 4.22 12.21 -13.52
C GLY A 94 2.96 13.04 -13.78
N VAL A 95 3.16 14.32 -14.11
CA VAL A 95 2.08 15.24 -14.56
C VAL A 95 1.32 14.73 -15.78
N GLY A 96 1.89 13.77 -16.52
CA GLY A 96 1.27 13.14 -17.67
C GLY A 96 0.22 12.07 -17.36
N MET A 97 0.06 11.57 -16.13
CA MET A 97 -0.85 10.43 -15.84
C MET A 97 -2.32 10.71 -16.20
N ARG A 98 -2.78 11.94 -16.01
CA ARG A 98 -4.14 12.38 -16.37
C ARG A 98 -4.36 12.45 -17.88
N SER A 99 -3.30 12.71 -18.65
CA SER A 99 -3.38 13.07 -20.07
C SER A 99 -2.75 12.03 -21.01
N HIS A 100 -2.01 11.05 -20.47
CA HIS A 100 -1.30 10.02 -21.20
C HIS A 100 -1.67 8.65 -20.64
N ALA A 101 -2.47 7.92 -21.40
CA ALA A 101 -2.68 6.50 -21.15
C ALA A 101 -1.34 5.75 -21.26
N GLY A 102 -1.11 4.80 -20.35
CA GLY A 102 0.04 3.89 -20.44
C GLY A 102 1.07 3.99 -19.32
N VAL A 103 1.07 5.05 -18.49
CA VAL A 103 2.06 5.17 -17.40
C VAL A 103 2.02 3.95 -16.47
N ALA A 104 0.84 3.57 -15.97
CA ALA A 104 0.68 2.38 -15.13
C ALA A 104 1.00 1.08 -15.88
N ALA A 105 0.63 0.99 -17.17
CA ALA A 105 0.90 -0.20 -17.99
C ALA A 105 2.41 -0.43 -18.18
N THR A 106 3.19 0.64 -18.40
CA THR A 106 4.65 0.58 -18.45
C THR A 106 5.23 0.10 -17.13
N MET A 107 4.76 0.64 -16.00
CA MET A 107 5.21 0.22 -14.67
C MET A 107 4.99 -1.28 -14.45
N PHE A 108 3.76 -1.75 -14.68
CA PHE A 108 3.38 -3.14 -14.40
C PHE A 108 4.12 -4.11 -15.30
N ARG A 109 4.29 -3.77 -16.59
CA ARG A 109 5.05 -4.60 -17.53
C ARG A 109 6.53 -4.66 -17.17
N ALA A 110 7.15 -3.52 -16.87
CA ALA A 110 8.57 -3.46 -16.53
C ALA A 110 8.89 -4.29 -15.27
N LEU A 111 8.03 -4.24 -14.25
CA LEU A 111 8.16 -5.08 -13.05
C LEU A 111 7.94 -6.57 -13.36
N ALA A 112 6.91 -6.89 -14.15
CA ALA A 112 6.59 -8.27 -14.53
C ALA A 112 7.70 -8.93 -15.35
N ASP A 113 8.33 -8.22 -16.28
CA ASP A 113 9.43 -8.71 -17.12
C ASP A 113 10.68 -9.10 -16.30
N ARG A 114 10.74 -8.67 -15.02
CA ARG A 114 11.80 -9.02 -14.06
C ARG A 114 11.33 -9.97 -12.96
N GLY A 115 10.09 -10.45 -13.02
CA GLY A 115 9.54 -11.36 -12.02
C GLY A 115 9.18 -10.69 -10.69
N ILE A 116 9.10 -9.35 -10.64
CA ILE A 116 8.80 -8.61 -9.41
C ILE A 116 7.29 -8.60 -9.19
N ASN A 117 6.84 -9.27 -8.13
CA ASN A 117 5.42 -9.37 -7.81
C ASN A 117 4.90 -8.10 -7.11
N ILE A 118 3.79 -7.56 -7.60
CA ILE A 118 3.10 -6.43 -6.99
C ILE A 118 2.13 -6.95 -5.93
N GLN A 119 2.33 -6.52 -4.68
CA GLN A 119 1.50 -6.92 -3.54
C GLN A 119 0.25 -6.04 -3.36
N ALA A 120 0.37 -4.76 -3.72
CA ALA A 120 -0.70 -3.78 -3.56
C ALA A 120 -0.48 -2.58 -4.49
N ILE A 121 -1.56 -1.90 -4.88
CA ILE A 121 -1.53 -0.73 -5.77
C ILE A 121 -2.38 0.38 -5.15
N THR A 122 -1.86 1.61 -5.11
CA THR A 122 -2.65 2.83 -4.91
C THR A 122 -2.34 3.82 -6.03
N THR A 123 -3.30 4.68 -6.34
CA THR A 123 -3.15 5.67 -7.41
C THR A 123 -3.81 6.99 -7.03
N SER A 124 -3.26 8.09 -7.54
CA SER A 124 -3.90 9.40 -7.61
C SER A 124 -3.86 9.91 -9.06
N GLU A 125 -4.30 11.13 -9.32
CA GLU A 125 -4.27 11.73 -10.66
C GLU A 125 -2.85 11.87 -11.25
N ILE A 126 -1.81 11.92 -10.40
CA ILE A 126 -0.42 12.20 -10.79
C ILE A 126 0.58 11.18 -10.23
N LYS A 127 0.10 10.13 -9.55
CA LYS A 127 0.93 9.17 -8.83
C LYS A 127 0.38 7.75 -8.98
N VAL A 128 1.26 6.79 -9.25
CA VAL A 128 0.99 5.35 -9.03
C VAL A 128 2.01 4.85 -8.03
N SER A 129 1.54 4.20 -6.97
CA SER A 129 2.37 3.58 -5.95
C SER A 129 2.07 2.09 -5.89
N VAL A 130 3.11 1.28 -5.80
CA VAL A 130 3.00 -0.17 -5.61
C VAL A 130 3.77 -0.60 -4.37
N LEU A 131 3.28 -1.64 -3.70
CA LEU A 131 4.05 -2.38 -2.70
C LEU A 131 4.67 -3.61 -3.35
N ILE A 132 5.96 -3.82 -3.14
CA ILE A 132 6.73 -4.99 -3.56
C ILE A 132 7.48 -5.57 -2.36
N ASP A 133 8.14 -6.72 -2.55
CA ASP A 133 9.10 -7.21 -1.56
C ASP A 133 10.27 -6.22 -1.40
N GLU A 134 10.74 -6.02 -0.16
CA GLU A 134 11.83 -5.08 0.15
C GLU A 134 13.12 -5.45 -0.60
N ASP A 135 13.38 -6.75 -0.78
CA ASP A 135 14.61 -7.25 -1.40
C ASP A 135 14.67 -6.93 -2.91
N GLU A 136 13.52 -6.66 -3.53
CA GLU A 136 13.41 -6.32 -4.96
C GLU A 136 13.55 -4.82 -5.25
N THR A 137 13.71 -3.98 -4.22
CA THR A 137 13.64 -2.51 -4.34
C THR A 137 14.64 -1.94 -5.34
N GLU A 138 15.92 -2.28 -5.19
CA GLU A 138 16.99 -1.75 -6.02
C GLU A 138 16.82 -2.17 -7.49
N LEU A 139 16.34 -3.39 -7.72
CA LEU A 139 16.05 -3.87 -9.07
C LEU A 139 14.84 -3.13 -9.67
N ALA A 140 13.75 -2.99 -8.91
CA ALA A 140 12.55 -2.28 -9.31
C ALA A 140 12.84 -0.83 -9.70
N VAL A 141 13.62 -0.10 -8.88
CA VAL A 141 13.98 1.30 -9.16
C VAL A 141 14.76 1.40 -10.47
N ARG A 142 15.82 0.60 -10.67
CA ARG A 142 16.61 0.63 -11.90
C ARG A 142 15.76 0.32 -13.14
N VAL A 143 14.94 -0.72 -13.06
CA VAL A 143 14.11 -1.18 -14.19
C VAL A 143 13.09 -0.12 -14.57
N LEU A 144 12.49 0.55 -13.58
CA LEU A 144 11.56 1.64 -13.83
C LEU A 144 12.27 2.88 -14.36
N HIS A 145 13.48 3.20 -13.89
CA HIS A 145 14.27 4.32 -14.44
C HIS A 145 14.51 4.15 -15.94
N THR A 146 14.98 2.96 -16.35
CA THR A 146 15.15 2.63 -17.77
C THR A 146 13.81 2.64 -18.53
N ALA A 147 12.75 2.06 -17.97
CA ALA A 147 11.44 1.99 -18.64
C ALA A 147 10.78 3.36 -18.87
N TYR A 148 11.16 4.38 -18.08
CA TYR A 148 10.71 5.76 -18.24
C TYR A 148 11.78 6.69 -18.83
N GLU A 149 12.87 6.13 -19.36
CA GLU A 149 13.96 6.87 -20.01
C GLU A 149 14.65 7.92 -19.11
N LEU A 150 14.63 7.68 -17.79
CA LEU A 150 15.17 8.57 -16.76
C LEU A 150 16.66 8.30 -16.46
N ASP A 151 17.33 7.45 -17.24
CA ASP A 151 18.76 7.15 -17.08
C ASP A 151 19.67 8.29 -17.61
N SER A 152 19.06 9.32 -18.23
CA SER A 152 19.74 10.41 -18.94
C SER A 152 19.85 11.72 -18.13
N GLU A 153 19.39 11.73 -16.88
CA GLU A 153 19.45 12.88 -15.95
C GLU A 153 20.38 12.62 -14.77
#